data_AF-A0A935CQV4-F1
#
_entry.id   AF-A0A935CQV4-F1
#
_cell.length_a   1.000
_cell.length_b   1.000
_cell.length_c   1.000
_cell.angle_alpha   90.00
_cell.angle_beta   90.00
_cell.angle_gamma   90.00
#
_symmetry.space_group_name_H-M   'P 1'
#
loop_
_entity.id
_entity.type
_entity.pdbx_description
1 polymer ?
#
loop_
_entity_poly.entity_id
_entity_poly.type
_entity_poly.pdbx_seq_one_letter_code
_entity_poly.pdbx_strand_id
1 'polypeptide(L)' 'MTMTSIPSGLRLHFQEYDLQNLDLDRDADLIIQRALEYGAWDEIRWLVVSYGADHVRTFVRVRGERMLSRVTFNY' A
#
# COMPACT_ATOMS: atom_id res chain seq x y z
N MET A 1 -4.10 -18.97 1.57
CA MET A 1 -5.19 -18.13 2.11
C MET A 1 -4.98 -16.73 1.56
N THR A 2 -5.79 -16.32 0.58
CA THR A 2 -5.73 -14.98 -0.02
C THR A 2 -6.38 -13.99 0.94
N MET A 3 -5.56 -13.14 1.57
CA MET A 3 -6.03 -12.05 2.44
C MET A 3 -6.51 -10.88 1.57
N THR A 4 -7.66 -11.04 0.92
CA THR A 4 -8.22 -10.08 -0.05
C THR A 4 -8.88 -8.84 0.60
N SER A 5 -8.65 -8.59 1.90
CA SER A 5 -9.26 -7.45 2.60
C SER A 5 -8.19 -6.52 3.14
N ILE A 6 -8.35 -5.24 2.82
CA ILE A 6 -7.49 -4.16 3.29
C ILE A 6 -7.52 -4.14 4.84
N PRO A 7 -6.36 -4.05 5.51
CA PRO A 7 -6.29 -3.97 6.96
C PRO A 7 -6.97 -2.72 7.50
N SER A 8 -7.58 -2.82 8.68
CA SER A 8 -8.39 -1.74 9.27
C SER A 8 -7.61 -0.45 9.50
N GLY A 9 -6.29 -0.54 9.80
CA GLY A 9 -5.41 0.62 9.91
C GLY A 9 -5.30 1.38 8.59
N LEU A 10 -5.09 0.68 7.47
CA LEU A 10 -5.13 1.29 6.14
C LEU A 10 -6.51 1.90 5.84
N ARG A 11 -7.61 1.23 6.19
CA ARG A 11 -8.98 1.71 5.86
C ARG A 11 -9.26 3.11 6.40
N LEU A 12 -8.67 3.49 7.53
CA LEU A 12 -8.77 4.85 8.06
C LEU A 12 -8.18 5.90 7.11
N HIS A 13 -7.11 5.54 6.40
CA HIS A 13 -6.46 6.39 5.41
C HIS A 13 -7.17 6.43 4.05
N PHE A 14 -8.14 5.54 3.82
CA PHE A 14 -9.00 5.55 2.64
C PHE A 14 -10.42 6.04 2.95
N GLN A 15 -10.69 6.67 4.10
CA GLN A 15 -12.03 7.23 4.37
C GLN A 15 -12.43 8.32 3.38
N GLU A 16 -11.45 9.05 2.84
CA GLU A 16 -11.67 10.05 1.78
C GLU A 16 -11.93 9.41 0.40
N TYR A 17 -11.69 8.10 0.27
CA TYR A 17 -11.90 7.33 -0.95
C TYR A 17 -13.09 6.39 -0.77
N ASP A 18 -13.84 6.17 -1.86
CA ASP A 18 -14.97 5.26 -1.79
C ASP A 18 -14.45 3.81 -1.75
N LEU A 19 -14.44 3.19 -0.55
CA LEU A 19 -13.99 1.80 -0.35
C LEU A 19 -14.78 0.79 -1.21
N GLN A 20 -16.00 1.13 -1.63
CA GLN A 20 -16.81 0.26 -2.50
C GLN A 20 -16.38 0.35 -3.96
N ASN A 21 -15.67 1.42 -4.32
CA ASN A 21 -15.12 1.65 -5.66
C ASN A 21 -13.59 1.53 -5.70
N LEU A 22 -12.95 1.28 -4.55
CA LEU A 22 -11.50 1.08 -4.44
C LEU A 22 -11.17 -0.31 -4.96
N ASP A 23 -10.52 -0.35 -6.12
CA ASP A 23 -10.15 -1.60 -6.76
C ASP A 23 -8.68 -1.91 -6.47
N LEU A 24 -8.42 -3.09 -5.92
CA LEU A 24 -7.06 -3.49 -5.51
C LEU A 24 -6.09 -3.55 -6.70
N ASP A 25 -6.57 -3.78 -7.93
CA ASP A 25 -5.72 -3.82 -9.12
C ASP A 25 -5.55 -2.43 -9.72
N ARG A 26 -6.66 -1.71 -9.93
CA ARG A 26 -6.66 -0.37 -10.54
C ARG A 26 -5.99 0.68 -9.66
N ASP A 27 -6.22 0.62 -8.36
CA ASP A 27 -5.72 1.55 -7.36
C ASP A 27 -4.50 0.98 -6.60
N ALA A 28 -3.88 -0.09 -7.10
CA ALA A 28 -2.72 -0.74 -6.49
C ALA A 28 -1.60 0.27 -6.13
N ASP A 29 -1.29 1.18 -7.06
CA ASP A 29 -0.27 2.24 -6.92
C ASP A 29 -0.56 3.13 -5.68
N LEU A 30 -1.82 3.55 -5.52
CA LEU A 30 -2.29 4.37 -4.40
C LEU A 30 -2.32 3.58 -3.09
N ILE A 31 -2.72 2.31 -3.12
CA ILE A 31 -2.77 1.45 -1.95
C ILE A 31 -1.35 1.14 -1.44
N ILE A 32 -0.42 0.82 -2.35
CA ILE A 32 0.99 0.60 -2.05
C ILE A 32 1.61 1.87 -1.45
N GLN A 33 1.36 3.04 -2.06
CA GLN A 33 1.82 4.31 -1.53
C GLN A 33 1.33 4.53 -0.09
N ARG A 34 0.01 4.48 0.15
CA ARG A 34 -0.58 4.71 1.47
C ARG A 34 -0.10 3.70 2.52
N ALA A 35 0.06 2.44 2.14
CA ALA A 35 0.58 1.42 3.05
C ALA A 35 2.04 1.65 3.43
N LEU A 36 2.85 2.14 2.51
CA LEU A 36 4.25 2.46 2.78
C LEU A 36 4.39 3.78 3.56
N GLU A 37 3.51 4.76 3.33
CA GLU A 37 3.57 6.05 4.02
C GLU A 37 2.97 6.04 5.43
N TYR A 38 1.88 5.31 5.64
CA TYR A 38 1.11 5.34 6.89
C TYR A 38 0.89 3.96 7.52
N GLY A 39 1.14 2.87 6.78
CA GLY A 39 0.94 1.52 7.30
C GLY A 39 1.97 1.16 8.35
N ALA A 40 1.54 0.41 9.37
CA ALA A 40 2.46 -0.22 10.30
C ALA A 40 3.02 -1.52 9.70
N TRP A 41 3.81 -2.24 10.49
CA TRP A 41 4.48 -3.46 10.02
C TRP A 41 3.48 -4.55 9.58
N ASP A 42 2.30 -4.63 10.18
CA ASP A 42 1.29 -5.61 9.79
C ASP A 42 0.72 -5.30 8.39
N GLU A 43 0.48 -4.02 8.12
CA GLU A 43 0.01 -3.52 6.83
C GLU A 43 1.04 -3.67 5.71
N ILE A 44 2.33 -3.39 5.98
CA ILE A 44 3.38 -3.63 4.99
C ILE A 44 3.53 -5.12 4.72
N ARG A 45 3.42 -5.98 5.75
CA ARG A 45 3.42 -7.43 5.56
C ARG A 45 2.23 -7.87 4.71
N TRP A 46 1.03 -7.36 4.99
CA TRP A 46 -0.16 -7.61 4.17
C TRP A 46 0.04 -7.16 2.73
N LEU A 47 0.65 -6.00 2.51
CA LEU A 47 0.94 -5.47 1.18
C LEU A 47 1.83 -6.42 0.39
N VAL A 48 2.93 -6.88 1.00
CA VAL A 48 3.87 -7.81 0.38
C VAL A 48 3.23 -9.17 0.09
N VAL A 49 2.31 -9.63 0.95
CA VAL A 49 1.56 -10.88 0.73
C VAL A 49 0.49 -10.72 -0.36
N SER A 50 -0.14 -9.55 -0.46
CA SER A 50 -1.25 -9.31 -1.40
C SER A 50 -0.77 -8.98 -2.81
N TYR A 51 0.23 -8.11 -2.94
CA TYR A 51 0.77 -7.67 -4.23
C TYR A 51 2.03 -8.42 -4.64
N GLY A 52 2.67 -9.11 -3.70
CA GLY A 52 3.97 -9.74 -3.91
C GLY A 52 5.13 -8.78 -3.69
N ALA A 53 6.21 -9.30 -3.10
CA ALA A 53 7.42 -8.53 -2.81
C ALA A 53 8.04 -7.89 -4.07
N ASP A 54 7.99 -8.59 -5.21
CA ASP A 54 8.57 -8.11 -6.47
C ASP A 54 7.82 -6.90 -7.03
N HIS A 55 6.48 -6.94 -6.99
CA HIS A 55 5.64 -5.84 -7.43
C HIS A 55 5.87 -4.60 -6.56
N VAL A 56 5.82 -4.77 -5.24
CA VAL A 56 6.07 -3.69 -4.27
C VAL A 56 7.47 -3.09 -4.49
N ARG A 57 8.49 -3.93 -4.67
CA ARG A 57 9.87 -3.47 -4.90
C ARG A 57 10.00 -2.69 -6.21
N THR A 58 9.36 -3.15 -7.28
CA THR A 58 9.33 -2.47 -8.57
C THR A 58 8.64 -1.12 -8.43
N PHE A 59 7.51 -1.07 -7.72
CA PHE A 59 6.82 0.18 -7.41
C PHE A 59 7.74 1.15 -6.65
N VAL A 60 8.36 0.72 -5.55
CA VAL A 60 9.27 1.60 -4.78
C VAL A 60 10.44 2.08 -5.63
N ARG A 61 10.98 1.22 -6.50
CA ARG A 61 12.08 1.60 -7.40
C ARG A 61 11.67 2.60 -8.48
N VAL A 62 10.48 2.44 -9.08
CA VAL A 62 10.04 3.23 -10.23
C VAL A 62 9.32 4.51 -9.79
N ARG A 63 8.53 4.41 -8.71
CA ARG A 63 7.58 5.44 -8.25
C ARG A 63 7.95 5.99 -6.88
N GLY A 64 8.70 5.25 -6.06
CA GLY A 64 9.02 5.64 -4.69
C GLY A 64 9.70 7.01 -4.58
N GLU A 65 10.59 7.37 -5.51
CA GLU A 65 11.24 8.70 -5.48
C GLU A 65 10.28 9.86 -5.79
N ARG A 66 9.16 9.61 -6.47
CA ARG A 66 8.15 10.63 -6.83
C ARG A 66 6.93 10.62 -5.92
N MET A 67 6.59 9.45 -5.39
CA MET A 67 5.33 9.21 -4.68
C MET A 67 5.51 8.90 -3.20
N LEU A 68 6.71 8.57 -2.72
CA LEU A 68 6.94 8.35 -1.30
C LEU A 68 7.71 9.53 -0.71
N SER A 69 7.27 9.99 0.45
CA SER A 69 8.03 10.94 1.25
C SER A 69 9.36 10.34 1.70
N ARG A 70 10.44 11.13 1.77
CA ARG A 70 11.78 10.68 2.23
C ARG A 70 11.78 9.96 3.58
N VAL A 71 10.78 10.23 4.42
CA VAL A 71 10.57 9.57 5.73
C VAL A 71 10.43 8.05 5.59
N THR A 72 9.84 7.55 4.50
CA THR A 72 9.62 6.12 4.27
C THR A 72 10.92 5.33 4.03
N PHE A 73 12.03 6.02 3.74
CA PHE A 73 13.35 5.39 3.55
C PHE A 73 14.17 5.28 4.84
N ASN A 74 13.67 5.78 5.97
CA ASN A 74 14.45 5.94 7.20
C ASN A 74 14.10 4.92 8.31
N TYR A 75 13.50 3.78 7.94
CA TYR A 75 13.09 2.72 8.88
C TYR A 75 13.90 1.43 8.70
#